data_AF-A0A7D5CHH5-F1
#
_entry.id   AF-A0A7D5CHH5-F1
#
_cell.length_a   1.000
_cell.length_b   1.000
_cell.length_c   1.000
_cell.angle_alpha   90.00
_cell.angle_beta   90.00
_cell.angle_gamma   90.00
#
_symmetry.space_group_name_H-M   'P 1'
#
loop_
_entity.id
_entity.type
_entity.pdbx_description
1 polymer ?
#
loop_
_entity_poly.entity_id
_entity_poly.type
_entity_poly.pdbx_seq_one_letter_code
_entity_poly.pdbx_strand_id
1 'polypeptide(L)'
;MPASQPIIFHDGLEARVDPIDERQDSELTLFQRAKNEVEPGKTSGGRRTIYFTDERPRFTVEITNNTEYDFVEGSSVSWYIAIGDGMPEPVYQGKLDIEIPQGESREYEFGGELLAFEGHGVIGLDAGGHSGKGDSVQRKLHAGSGANYSPAYTFSVWDRDHYRVIHERPKEMQRLATMTTLLVAMIGIFQLMFTLPFSPF
;
A
#
# COMPACT_ATOMS: atom_id res chain seq x y z
N MET A 1 1.83 9.67 8.23
CA MET A 1 1.70 9.01 6.92
C MET A 1 2.96 9.33 6.13
N PRO A 2 3.74 8.38 5.59
CA PRO A 2 4.71 8.75 4.57
C PRO A 2 3.89 9.28 3.39
N ALA A 3 4.03 10.57 3.08
CA ALA A 3 3.35 11.17 1.94
C ALA A 3 3.80 10.42 0.68
N SER A 4 2.84 10.01 -0.15
CA SER A 4 3.11 9.68 -1.54
C SER A 4 3.94 10.80 -2.14
N GLN A 5 5.07 10.45 -2.76
CA GLN A 5 5.88 11.46 -3.43
C GLN A 5 5.11 11.91 -4.67
N PRO A 6 4.91 13.23 -4.86
CA PRO A 6 4.28 13.71 -6.08
C PRO A 6 5.17 13.32 -7.26
N ILE A 7 4.57 12.68 -8.26
CA ILE A 7 5.20 12.50 -9.56
C ILE A 7 5.01 13.81 -10.31
N ILE A 8 6.09 14.31 -10.89
CA ILE A 8 6.04 15.41 -11.84
C ILE A 8 6.17 14.78 -13.23
N PHE A 9 5.09 14.82 -14.01
CA PHE A 9 5.14 14.50 -15.43
C PHE A 9 5.77 15.68 -16.21
N HIS A 10 5.98 15.49 -17.51
CA HIS A 10 6.51 16.53 -18.38
C HIS A 10 5.72 17.86 -18.23
N ASP A 11 6.46 18.96 -18.18
CA ASP A 11 6.00 20.35 -18.26
C ASP A 11 5.11 20.91 -17.13
N GLY A 12 4.98 20.21 -16.00
CA GLY A 12 4.35 20.76 -14.78
C GLY A 12 3.01 20.11 -14.38
N LEU A 13 2.63 19.00 -15.00
CA LEU A 13 1.54 18.17 -14.48
C LEU A 13 2.06 17.35 -13.30
N GLU A 14 1.45 17.51 -12.13
CA GLU A 14 1.82 16.80 -10.91
C GLU A 14 0.75 15.78 -10.55
N ALA A 15 1.13 14.59 -10.09
CA ALA A 15 0.20 13.58 -9.62
C ALA A 15 0.60 13.01 -8.27
N ARG A 16 -0.41 12.76 -7.45
CA ARG A 16 -0.26 12.19 -6.12
C ARG A 16 -1.25 11.04 -5.97
N VAL A 17 -0.76 9.88 -5.52
CA VAL A 17 -1.59 8.68 -5.34
C VAL A 17 -1.75 8.37 -3.87
N ASP A 18 -2.99 8.26 -3.43
CA ASP A 18 -3.34 7.86 -2.07
C ASP A 18 -4.30 6.64 -2.12
N PRO A 19 -4.15 5.67 -1.19
CA PRO A 19 -5.07 4.55 -1.10
C PRO A 19 -6.45 4.99 -0.65
N ILE A 20 -7.51 4.43 -1.26
CA ILE A 20 -8.87 4.63 -0.75
C ILE A 20 -9.02 3.72 0.47
N ASP A 21 -9.10 4.33 1.65
CA ASP A 21 -9.45 3.66 2.90
C ASP A 21 -10.96 3.37 2.86
N GLU A 22 -11.38 2.49 1.94
CA GLU A 22 -12.63 1.77 2.11
C GLU A 22 -12.40 0.93 3.37
N ARG A 23 -12.89 1.43 4.51
CA ARG A 23 -13.29 0.56 5.61
C ARG A 23 -14.26 -0.43 5.01
N GLN A 24 -13.72 -1.51 4.44
CA GLN A 24 -14.52 -2.58 3.92
C GLN A 24 -15.33 -3.06 5.10
N ASP A 25 -16.64 -2.93 4.98
CA ASP A 25 -17.68 -3.66 5.70
C ASP A 25 -17.53 -5.17 5.46
N SER A 26 -16.32 -5.66 5.62
CA SER A 26 -16.01 -7.06 5.75
C SER A 26 -16.56 -7.44 7.12
N GLU A 27 -17.59 -8.29 7.12
CA GLU A 27 -18.09 -9.02 8.27
C GLU A 27 -16.99 -9.95 8.83
N LEU A 28 -15.84 -9.39 9.20
CA LEU A 28 -14.89 -10.05 10.08
C LEU A 28 -15.59 -10.11 11.43
N THR A 29 -16.09 -11.29 11.74
CA THR A 29 -16.61 -11.62 13.07
C THR A 29 -15.69 -11.01 14.13
N LEU A 30 -16.26 -10.43 15.19
CA LEU A 30 -15.53 -9.81 16.31
C LEU A 30 -14.34 -10.65 16.83
N PHE A 31 -14.38 -11.97 16.64
CA PHE A 31 -13.32 -12.92 16.97
C PHE A 31 -12.11 -12.90 16.01
N GLN A 32 -12.27 -12.58 14.72
CA GLN A 32 -11.15 -12.39 13.78
C GLN A 32 -10.46 -11.04 13.98
N ARG A 33 -11.21 -10.01 14.39
CA ARG A 33 -10.68 -8.67 14.72
C ARG A 33 -9.76 -8.66 15.94
N ALA A 34 -9.97 -9.59 16.89
CA ALA A 34 -9.12 -9.74 18.06
C ALA A 34 -7.84 -10.57 17.80
N LYS A 35 -7.73 -11.26 16.66
CA LYS A 35 -6.56 -12.09 16.30
C LYS A 35 -5.64 -11.43 15.28
N ASN A 36 -6.18 -10.68 14.32
CA ASN A 36 -5.40 -9.98 13.32
C ASN A 36 -5.11 -8.57 13.82
N GLU A 37 -3.95 -8.39 14.46
CA GLU A 37 -3.47 -7.11 15.02
C GLU A 37 -2.98 -6.13 13.93
N VAL A 38 -3.29 -6.41 12.66
CA VAL A 38 -2.89 -5.62 11.50
C VAL A 38 -4.17 -5.21 10.79
N GLU A 39 -4.59 -3.96 11.02
CA GLU A 39 -5.62 -3.36 10.18
C GLU A 39 -5.08 -3.24 8.75
N PRO A 40 -5.85 -3.63 7.73
CA PRO A 40 -5.53 -3.27 6.35
C PRO A 40 -5.26 -1.76 6.32
N GLY A 41 -4.12 -1.36 5.78
CA GLY A 41 -3.75 0.06 5.71
C GLY A 41 -3.03 0.68 6.91
N LYS A 42 -2.83 0.02 8.08
CA LYS A 42 -2.05 0.61 9.19
C LYS A 42 -1.22 -0.40 10.00
N THR A 43 0.08 -0.14 10.09
CA THR A 43 0.98 -0.75 11.08
C THR A 43 1.29 0.23 12.23
N SER A 44 1.17 -0.24 13.47
CA SER A 44 1.68 0.45 14.67
C SER A 44 3.21 0.54 14.59
N GLY A 45 3.71 1.75 14.35
CA GLY A 45 5.15 2.01 14.17
C GLY A 45 5.50 2.71 12.86
N GLY A 46 4.52 2.86 11.95
CA GLY A 46 4.69 3.52 10.66
C GLY A 46 5.63 2.79 9.70
N ARG A 47 5.16 2.45 8.49
CA ARG A 47 5.83 2.82 7.21
C ARG A 47 5.46 2.00 5.97
N ARG A 48 4.62 0.96 6.00
CA ARG A 48 4.17 0.29 4.76
C ARG A 48 2.72 -0.17 4.83
N THR A 49 1.96 0.14 3.78
CA THR A 49 0.61 -0.39 3.54
C THR A 49 0.73 -1.84 3.09
N ILE A 50 -0.03 -2.72 3.73
CA ILE A 50 -0.10 -4.14 3.41
C ILE A 50 -1.49 -4.39 2.83
N TYR A 51 -1.52 -5.06 1.68
CA TYR A 51 -2.70 -5.66 1.10
C TYR A 51 -2.53 -7.17 1.02
N PHE A 52 -3.64 -7.89 0.95
CA PHE A 52 -3.63 -9.33 0.80
C PHE A 52 -3.95 -9.77 -0.63
N THR A 53 -3.54 -10.99 -0.99
CA THR A 53 -3.78 -11.54 -2.33
C THR A 53 -5.25 -11.78 -2.65
N ASP A 54 -6.09 -11.82 -1.62
CA ASP A 54 -7.55 -11.93 -1.71
C ASP A 54 -8.27 -10.56 -1.78
N GLU A 55 -7.52 -9.45 -1.74
CA GLU A 55 -8.06 -8.10 -1.74
C GLU A 55 -8.06 -7.42 -3.11
N ARG A 56 -8.96 -6.44 -3.25
CA ARG A 56 -9.18 -5.62 -4.45
C ARG A 56 -9.07 -4.13 -4.13
N PRO A 57 -7.88 -3.62 -3.78
CA PRO A 57 -7.74 -2.25 -3.33
C PRO A 57 -7.98 -1.25 -4.46
N ARG A 58 -8.54 -0.10 -4.09
CA ARG A 58 -8.73 1.06 -4.97
C ARG A 58 -7.85 2.21 -4.52
N PHE A 59 -7.52 3.08 -5.46
CA PHE A 59 -6.60 4.19 -5.25
C PHE A 59 -7.19 5.45 -5.88
N THR A 60 -6.98 6.57 -5.22
CA THR A 60 -7.26 7.89 -5.77
C THR A 60 -5.95 8.50 -6.25
N VAL A 61 -5.95 9.04 -7.47
CA VAL A 61 -4.91 9.94 -7.95
C VAL A 61 -5.45 11.35 -8.03
N GLU A 62 -4.84 12.26 -7.29
CA GLU A 62 -5.01 13.70 -7.45
C GLU A 62 -4.00 14.18 -8.49
N ILE A 63 -4.48 14.81 -9.56
CA ILE A 63 -3.65 15.36 -10.63
C ILE A 63 -3.84 16.88 -10.66
N THR A 64 -2.73 17.61 -10.56
CA THR A 64 -2.67 19.07 -10.55
C THR A 64 -2.01 19.57 -11.83
N ASN A 65 -2.72 20.43 -12.57
CA ASN A 65 -2.21 21.01 -13.81
C ASN A 65 -1.53 22.36 -13.55
N ASN A 66 -0.20 22.37 -13.36
CA ASN A 66 0.56 23.62 -13.24
C ASN A 66 1.12 24.13 -14.58
N THR A 67 0.62 23.63 -15.70
CA THR A 67 1.06 24.07 -17.04
C THR A 67 0.40 25.41 -17.44
N GLU A 68 0.73 25.92 -18.63
CA GLU A 68 0.10 27.14 -19.18
C GLU A 68 -1.16 26.86 -20.02
N TYR A 69 -1.65 25.62 -20.05
CA TYR A 69 -2.74 25.18 -20.91
C TYR A 69 -3.70 24.23 -20.20
N ASP A 70 -4.92 24.14 -20.72
CA ASP A 70 -5.98 23.23 -20.28
C ASP A 70 -5.78 21.84 -20.91
N PHE A 71 -5.93 20.79 -20.10
CA PHE A 71 -6.10 19.44 -20.60
C PHE A 71 -7.59 19.15 -20.82
N VAL A 72 -7.98 18.92 -22.06
CA VAL A 72 -9.39 18.78 -22.46
C VAL A 72 -9.83 17.33 -22.57
N GLU A 73 -11.14 17.11 -22.79
CA GLU A 73 -11.75 15.81 -23.04
C GLU A 73 -10.95 14.93 -24.02
N GLY A 74 -10.77 13.66 -23.64
CA GLY A 74 -9.96 12.68 -24.35
C GLY A 74 -8.47 12.75 -24.02
N SER A 75 -8.06 13.63 -23.09
CA SER A 75 -6.75 13.53 -22.45
C SER A 75 -6.70 12.28 -21.57
N SER A 76 -5.56 11.62 -21.50
CA SER A 76 -5.44 10.37 -20.74
C SER A 76 -4.08 10.18 -20.08
N VAL A 77 -4.08 9.49 -18.94
CA VAL A 77 -2.89 9.05 -18.19
C VAL A 77 -2.97 7.54 -18.02
N SER A 78 -1.84 6.85 -18.20
CA SER A 78 -1.75 5.41 -17.91
C SER A 78 -1.50 5.17 -16.43
N TRP A 79 -2.14 4.16 -15.86
CA TRP A 79 -1.84 3.65 -14.53
C TRP A 79 -1.41 2.19 -14.60
N TYR A 80 -0.57 1.79 -13.65
CA TYR A 80 0.01 0.46 -13.58
C TYR A 80 0.01 -0.04 -12.14
N ILE A 81 -0.23 -1.33 -11.95
CA ILE A 81 0.05 -2.04 -10.71
C ILE A 81 1.06 -3.13 -11.05
N ALA A 82 2.27 -2.99 -10.55
CA ALA A 82 3.36 -3.95 -10.75
C ALA A 82 3.71 -4.61 -9.41
N ILE A 83 3.89 -5.93 -9.40
CA ILE A 83 4.17 -6.70 -8.18
C ILE A 83 5.40 -7.57 -8.43
N GLY A 84 6.43 -7.39 -7.59
CA GLY A 84 7.70 -8.11 -7.70
C GLY A 84 8.88 -7.27 -7.21
N ASP A 85 10.09 -7.77 -7.44
CA ASP A 85 11.31 -7.10 -7.01
C ASP A 85 11.85 -6.12 -8.07
N GLY A 86 12.36 -4.97 -7.63
CA GLY A 86 12.96 -3.96 -8.50
C GLY A 86 11.93 -3.13 -9.26
N MET A 87 11.98 -3.18 -10.60
CA MET A 87 10.99 -2.57 -11.51
C MET A 87 10.28 -3.70 -12.28
N PRO A 88 9.32 -4.39 -11.63
CA PRO A 88 8.60 -5.51 -12.24
C PRO A 88 7.73 -5.06 -13.42
N GLU A 89 7.41 -5.99 -14.31
CA GLU A 89 6.41 -5.75 -15.34
C GLU A 89 5.03 -5.50 -14.70
N PRO A 90 4.23 -4.56 -15.22
CA PRO A 90 2.88 -4.34 -14.75
C PRO A 90 2.03 -5.61 -14.85
N VAL A 91 1.41 -6.00 -13.73
CA VAL A 91 0.42 -7.09 -13.70
C VAL A 91 -0.94 -6.56 -14.16
N TYR A 92 -1.27 -5.33 -13.75
CA TYR A 92 -2.46 -4.62 -14.18
C TYR A 92 -2.09 -3.28 -14.78
N GLN A 93 -2.81 -2.88 -15.81
CA GLN A 93 -2.65 -1.59 -16.46
C GLN A 93 -3.98 -1.09 -16.99
N GLY A 94 -4.14 0.23 -17.02
CA GLY A 94 -5.31 0.87 -17.60
C GLY A 94 -5.04 2.33 -17.91
N LYS A 95 -6.11 3.02 -18.33
CA LYS A 95 -6.08 4.45 -18.65
C LYS A 95 -7.11 5.17 -17.81
N LEU A 96 -6.75 6.36 -17.37
CA LEU A 96 -7.65 7.34 -16.78
C LEU A 96 -7.91 8.42 -17.82
N ASP A 97 -9.18 8.62 -18.15
CA ASP A 97 -9.59 9.78 -18.94
C ASP A 97 -9.62 10.99 -18.01
N ILE A 98 -8.85 12.02 -18.37
CA ILE A 98 -8.68 13.23 -17.57
C ILE A 98 -9.12 14.46 -18.35
N GLU A 99 -9.55 15.47 -17.60
CA GLU A 99 -9.85 16.80 -18.11
C GLU A 99 -9.57 17.74 -16.95
N ILE A 100 -8.53 18.57 -17.06
CA ILE A 100 -8.02 19.37 -15.95
C ILE A 100 -7.66 20.76 -16.48
N PRO A 101 -8.44 21.80 -16.13
CA PRO A 101 -8.11 23.17 -16.48
C PRO A 101 -6.77 23.62 -15.91
N GLN A 102 -6.20 24.65 -16.51
CA GLN A 102 -4.99 25.29 -16.02
C GLN A 102 -5.15 25.73 -14.55
N GLY A 103 -4.18 25.36 -13.71
CA GLY A 103 -4.13 25.74 -12.30
C GLY A 103 -5.11 25.00 -11.40
N GLU A 104 -5.84 24.01 -11.92
CA GLU A 104 -6.76 23.19 -11.15
C GLU A 104 -6.18 21.81 -10.81
N SER A 105 -6.73 21.21 -9.75
CA SER A 105 -6.49 19.83 -9.35
C SER A 105 -7.78 19.03 -9.46
N ARG A 106 -7.70 17.79 -9.94
CA ARG A 106 -8.83 16.85 -9.97
C ARG A 106 -8.42 15.47 -9.50
N GLU A 107 -9.38 14.78 -8.88
CA GLU A 107 -9.21 13.43 -8.38
C GLU A 107 -9.83 12.39 -9.33
N TYR A 108 -9.16 11.26 -9.48
CA TYR A 108 -9.58 10.13 -10.29
C TYR A 108 -9.35 8.83 -9.52
N GLU A 109 -10.25 7.86 -9.69
CA GLU A 109 -10.11 6.55 -9.03
C GLU A 109 -9.71 5.46 -10.03
N PHE A 110 -8.86 4.54 -9.58
CA PHE A 110 -8.48 3.35 -10.33
C PHE A 110 -8.19 2.17 -9.39
N GLY A 111 -7.93 0.99 -9.97
CA GLY A 111 -7.72 -0.24 -9.23
C GLY A 111 -9.01 -1.06 -9.10
N GLY A 112 -9.15 -1.82 -8.02
CA GLY A 112 -10.21 -2.82 -7.83
C GLY A 112 -9.88 -4.20 -8.43
N GLU A 113 -8.67 -4.36 -8.95
CA GLU A 113 -8.15 -5.62 -9.44
C GLU A 113 -7.69 -6.51 -8.28
N LEU A 114 -7.87 -7.82 -8.43
CA LEU A 114 -7.48 -8.81 -7.42
C LEU A 114 -5.95 -8.92 -7.39
N LEU A 115 -5.31 -8.71 -6.26
CA LEU A 115 -3.84 -8.75 -6.18
C LEU A 115 -3.29 -10.19 -6.14
N ALA A 116 -3.40 -10.94 -7.24
CA ALA A 116 -3.13 -12.38 -7.27
C ALA A 116 -1.67 -12.82 -6.97
N PHE A 117 -0.73 -11.88 -6.77
CA PHE A 117 0.69 -12.17 -6.56
C PHE A 117 1.19 -11.55 -5.25
N GLU A 118 2.06 -12.27 -4.54
CA GLU A 118 2.77 -11.75 -3.38
C GLU A 118 4.01 -10.94 -3.79
N GLY A 119 4.39 -9.95 -2.99
CA GLY A 119 5.65 -9.23 -3.14
C GLY A 119 5.57 -7.74 -2.88
N HIS A 120 6.55 -7.01 -3.40
CA HIS A 120 6.55 -5.55 -3.36
C HIS A 120 5.64 -5.01 -4.47
N GLY A 121 4.59 -4.30 -4.07
CA GLY A 121 3.64 -3.66 -4.98
C GLY A 121 4.06 -2.22 -5.26
N VAL A 122 4.01 -1.84 -6.54
CA VAL A 122 4.28 -0.48 -7.00
C VAL A 122 3.12 -0.01 -7.85
N ILE A 123 2.61 1.18 -7.54
CA ILE A 123 1.72 1.91 -8.43
C ILE A 123 2.57 2.79 -9.30
N GLY A 124 2.45 2.58 -10.61
CA GLY A 124 3.07 3.41 -11.62
C GLY A 124 2.06 4.35 -12.27
N LEU A 125 2.49 5.55 -12.60
CA LEU A 125 1.78 6.42 -13.54
C LEU A 125 2.67 6.75 -14.73
N ASP A 126 2.08 6.92 -15.90
CA ASP A 126 2.79 7.36 -17.10
C ASP A 126 1.93 8.27 -17.97
N ALA A 127 2.54 9.33 -18.47
CA ALA A 127 1.91 10.29 -19.36
C ALA A 127 2.84 10.51 -20.56
N GLY A 128 2.28 10.40 -21.76
CA GLY A 128 2.99 10.66 -23.00
C GLY A 128 3.03 12.15 -23.34
N GLY A 129 3.31 12.45 -24.61
CA GLY A 129 3.28 13.81 -25.11
C GLY A 129 1.87 14.39 -25.18
N HIS A 130 1.79 15.71 -25.30
CA HIS A 130 0.54 16.42 -25.56
C HIS A 130 0.50 16.95 -27.01
N SER A 131 -0.70 17.03 -27.59
CA SER A 131 -0.92 17.60 -28.91
C SER A 131 -1.92 18.76 -28.85
N GLY A 132 -1.67 19.82 -29.59
CA GLY A 132 -2.57 20.96 -29.70
C GLY A 132 -2.24 21.83 -30.91
N LYS A 133 -3.20 22.65 -31.34
CA LYS A 133 -3.04 23.53 -32.50
C LYS A 133 -2.26 24.79 -32.10
N GLY A 134 -0.99 24.91 -32.48
CA GLY A 134 -0.19 26.15 -32.32
C GLY A 134 -0.28 26.76 -30.91
N ASP A 135 -0.73 28.02 -30.85
CA ASP A 135 -0.92 28.84 -29.63
C ASP A 135 -2.24 28.53 -28.88
N SER A 136 -2.87 27.38 -29.14
CA SER A 136 -4.07 27.00 -28.42
C SER A 136 -3.74 26.71 -26.95
N VAL A 137 -4.54 27.32 -26.08
CA VAL A 137 -4.56 27.06 -24.63
C VAL A 137 -5.12 25.66 -24.34
N GLN A 138 -5.66 24.94 -25.33
CA GLN A 138 -6.18 23.58 -25.14
C GLN A 138 -5.20 22.54 -25.68
N ARG A 139 -4.84 21.58 -24.85
CA ARG A 139 -3.98 20.44 -25.19
C ARG A 139 -4.68 19.13 -24.90
N LYS A 140 -4.43 18.14 -25.75
CA LYS A 140 -4.81 16.75 -25.54
C LYS A 140 -3.59 15.97 -25.08
N LEU A 141 -3.61 15.48 -23.83
CA LEU A 141 -2.56 14.61 -23.30
C LEU A 141 -2.78 13.18 -23.76
N HIS A 142 -1.74 12.52 -24.26
CA HIS A 142 -1.84 11.10 -24.62
C HIS A 142 -1.26 10.24 -23.51
N ALA A 143 -1.95 9.16 -23.19
CA ALA A 143 -1.42 8.12 -22.32
C ALA A 143 -0.05 7.62 -22.83
N GLY A 144 0.88 7.38 -21.90
CA GLY A 144 2.18 6.82 -22.24
C GLY A 144 2.06 5.40 -22.80
N SER A 145 2.99 5.03 -23.70
CA SER A 145 2.85 3.84 -24.57
C SER A 145 3.88 2.73 -24.33
N GLY A 146 4.59 2.76 -23.20
CA GLY A 146 5.58 1.74 -22.83
C GLY A 146 5.32 1.13 -21.46
N ALA A 147 5.97 0.00 -21.16
CA ALA A 147 5.99 -0.59 -19.82
C ALA A 147 6.85 0.21 -18.82
N ASN A 148 7.36 1.38 -19.22
CA ASN A 148 8.10 2.29 -18.36
C ASN A 148 7.10 3.15 -17.61
N TYR A 149 7.05 3.02 -16.29
CA TYR A 149 6.18 3.83 -15.44
C TYR A 149 7.01 4.58 -14.39
N SER A 150 6.50 5.73 -13.95
CA SER A 150 7.07 6.45 -12.81
C SER A 150 6.42 5.93 -11.52
N PRO A 151 7.19 5.43 -10.54
CA PRO A 151 6.63 4.95 -9.27
C PRO A 151 5.99 6.09 -8.46
N ALA A 152 4.69 5.97 -8.17
CA ALA A 152 3.90 6.97 -7.44
C ALA A 152 3.70 6.59 -5.97
N TYR A 153 3.48 5.30 -5.76
CA TYR A 153 3.11 4.73 -4.47
C TYR A 153 3.63 3.31 -4.37
N THR A 154 3.99 2.89 -3.15
CA THR A 154 4.49 1.53 -2.90
C THR A 154 3.76 0.90 -1.74
N PHE A 155 3.54 -0.41 -1.84
CA PHE A 155 2.87 -1.23 -0.84
C PHE A 155 3.49 -2.63 -0.80
N SER A 156 2.97 -3.48 0.06
CA SER A 156 3.36 -4.90 0.13
C SER A 156 2.13 -5.77 -0.02
N VAL A 157 2.24 -6.82 -0.82
CA VAL A 157 1.19 -7.81 -1.02
C VAL A 157 1.61 -9.12 -0.39
N TRP A 158 0.73 -9.69 0.41
CA TRP A 158 0.97 -10.95 1.10
C TRP A 158 -0.21 -11.89 0.95
N ASP A 159 0.06 -13.18 0.86
CA ASP A 159 -0.92 -14.19 1.14
C ASP A 159 -1.18 -14.22 2.64
N ARG A 160 -2.46 -14.34 3.02
CA ARG A 160 -2.88 -14.23 4.42
C ARG A 160 -2.30 -15.37 5.26
N ASP A 161 -2.25 -16.59 4.73
CA ASP A 161 -1.68 -17.73 5.43
C ASP A 161 -0.16 -17.60 5.54
N HIS A 162 0.49 -17.15 4.47
CA HIS A 162 1.93 -16.90 4.48
C HIS A 162 2.32 -15.82 5.50
N TYR A 163 1.59 -14.69 5.52
CA TYR A 163 1.76 -13.61 6.49
C TYR A 163 1.64 -14.12 7.92
N ARG A 164 0.60 -14.92 8.19
CA ARG A 164 0.36 -15.51 9.51
C ARG A 164 1.49 -16.43 9.96
N VAL A 165 2.01 -17.27 9.06
CA VAL A 165 3.11 -18.18 9.37
C VAL A 165 4.40 -17.42 9.68
N ILE A 166 4.70 -16.36 8.92
CA ILE A 166 5.96 -15.62 9.07
C ILE A 166 5.92 -14.62 10.23
N HIS A 167 4.79 -13.94 10.44
CA HIS A 167 4.74 -12.81 11.38
C HIS A 167 3.97 -13.12 12.67
N GLU A 168 2.95 -13.97 12.64
CA GLU A 168 2.13 -14.25 13.83
C GLU A 168 2.64 -15.46 14.61
N ARG A 169 2.95 -16.57 13.95
CA ARG A 169 3.43 -17.78 14.64
C ARG A 169 4.71 -17.56 15.47
N PRO A 170 5.72 -16.80 15.01
CA PRO A 170 6.89 -16.53 15.84
C PRO A 170 6.56 -15.72 17.10
N LYS A 171 5.60 -14.80 17.03
CA LYS A 171 5.13 -14.04 18.21
C LYS A 171 4.44 -14.97 19.20
N GLU A 172 3.61 -15.90 18.73
CA GLU A 172 2.98 -16.92 19.58
C GLU A 172 4.03 -17.82 20.25
N MET A 173 5.04 -18.28 19.49
CA MET A 173 6.14 -19.10 20.02
C MET A 173 7.00 -18.34 21.04
N GLN A 174 7.30 -17.06 20.81
CA GLN A 174 8.00 -16.22 21.79
C GLN A 174 7.20 -16.02 23.07
N ARG A 175 5.88 -15.81 22.96
CA ARG A 175 4.99 -15.71 24.14
C ARG A 175 4.99 -17.01 24.93
N LEU A 176 4.88 -18.16 24.25
CA LEU A 176 4.98 -19.48 24.88
C LEU A 176 6.32 -19.68 25.58
N ALA A 177 7.44 -19.42 24.89
CA ALA A 177 8.77 -19.55 25.47
C ALA A 177 8.96 -18.66 26.71
N THR A 178 8.45 -17.43 26.67
CA THR A 178 8.46 -16.51 27.82
C THR A 178 7.66 -17.07 28.99
N MET A 179 6.44 -17.56 28.74
CA MET A 179 5.62 -18.20 29.77
C MET A 179 6.30 -19.44 30.38
N THR A 180 6.89 -20.29 29.55
CA THR A 180 7.61 -21.48 30.01
C THR A 180 8.81 -21.08 30.87
N THR A 181 9.58 -20.07 30.47
CA THR A 181 10.73 -19.59 31.24
C THR A 181 10.31 -19.07 32.62
N LEU A 182 9.21 -18.29 32.66
CA LEU A 182 8.65 -17.79 33.92
C LEU A 182 8.17 -18.93 34.83
N LEU A 183 7.51 -19.95 34.26
CA LEU A 183 7.04 -21.12 35.00
C LEU A 183 8.20 -21.91 35.62
N VAL A 184 9.26 -22.16 34.84
CA VAL A 184 10.46 -22.87 35.33
C VAL A 184 11.13 -22.08 36.45
N ALA A 185 11.25 -20.75 36.32
CA ALA A 185 11.80 -19.90 37.37
C ALA A 185 10.97 -19.97 38.67
N MET A 186 9.63 -19.94 38.58
CA MET A 186 8.75 -20.10 39.73
C MET A 186 8.91 -21.45 40.42
N ILE A 187 9.02 -22.54 39.64
CA ILE A 187 9.26 -23.89 40.19
C ILE A 187 10.62 -23.92 40.92
N GLY A 188 11.67 -23.32 40.35
CA GLY A 188 12.98 -23.22 41.00
C GLY A 188 12.94 -22.45 42.33
N ILE A 189 12.25 -21.31 42.37
CA ILE A 189 12.04 -20.53 43.60
C ILE A 189 11.29 -21.36 44.65
N PHE A 190 10.22 -22.04 44.23
CA PHE A 190 9.45 -22.91 45.10
C PHE A 190 10.31 -24.04 45.67
N GLN A 191 11.11 -24.71 44.83
CA GLN A 191 12.06 -25.73 45.29
C GLN A 191 13.03 -25.15 46.33
N LEU A 192 13.64 -23.99 46.10
CA LEU A 192 14.55 -23.37 47.07
C LEU A 192 13.85 -23.07 48.41
N MET A 193 12.60 -22.61 48.41
CA MET A 193 11.84 -22.35 49.64
C MET A 193 11.58 -23.62 50.48
N PHE A 194 11.38 -24.78 49.84
CA PHE A 194 11.13 -26.04 50.55
C PHE A 194 12.39 -26.85 50.84
N THR A 195 13.48 -26.61 50.10
CA THR A 195 14.75 -27.36 50.26
C THR A 195 15.70 -26.69 51.25
N LEU A 196 15.60 -25.37 51.45
CA LEU A 196 16.29 -24.70 52.56
C LEU A 196 15.51 -25.00 53.85
N PRO A 197 16.05 -25.81 54.78
CA PRO A 197 15.42 -25.90 56.09
C PRO A 197 15.46 -24.50 56.69
N PHE A 198 14.30 -24.00 57.14
CA PHE A 198 14.27 -22.91 58.11
C PHE A 198 15.06 -23.40 59.33
N SER A 199 16.37 -23.18 59.36
CA SER A 199 17.19 -23.45 60.53
C SER A 199 16.73 -22.47 61.60
N PRO A 200 16.12 -22.93 62.71
CA PRO A 200 15.83 -22.06 63.82
C PRO A 200 17.18 -21.79 64.50
N PHE A 201 17.73 -20.59 64.27
CA PHE A 201 18.66 -19.98 65.20
C PHE A 201 17.86 -19.11 66.17
#